data_AF-A0A0G0LX67-F1
#
_entry.id   AF-A0A0G0LX67-F1
#
_cell.length_a   1.000
_cell.length_b   1.000
_cell.length_c   1.000
_cell.angle_alpha   90.00
_cell.angle_beta   90.00
_cell.angle_gamma   90.00
#
_symmetry.space_group_name_H-M   'P 1'
#
loop_
_entity.id
_entity.type
_entity.pdbx_description
1 polymer ?
#
loop_
_entity_poly.entity_id
_entity_poly.type
_entity_poly.pdbx_seq_one_letter_code
_entity_poly.pdbx_strand_id
1 'polypeptide(L)'
;MFNMKKVNTLAFLLLLIFGVLAITSMWNDSANYDERIHLPAGYSYITQRDMRLNPEHPPLIKDLAAMPLLFLDIKFPFQSWGWNTPLNASQSRTPAWQTDVGFGNDLLRILHF
;
A
#
# COMPACT_ATOMS: atom_id res chain seq x y z
N MET A 1 -34.68 31.21 0.70
CA MET A 1 -33.74 30.68 1.72
C MET A 1 -33.70 29.16 1.57
N PHE A 2 -32.55 28.57 1.24
CA PHE A 2 -32.45 27.12 1.04
C PHE A 2 -32.63 26.37 2.36
N ASN A 3 -33.24 25.18 2.32
CA ASN A 3 -33.30 24.30 3.48
C ASN A 3 -31.96 23.57 3.63
N MET A 4 -31.14 24.02 4.58
CA MET A 4 -29.79 23.49 4.81
C MET A 4 -29.77 21.98 5.08
N LYS A 5 -30.83 21.40 5.66
CA LYS A 5 -30.92 19.95 5.83
C LYS A 5 -30.99 19.22 4.50
N LYS A 6 -31.80 19.72 3.55
CA LYS A 6 -31.92 19.13 2.21
C LYS A 6 -30.60 19.24 1.42
N VAL A 7 -29.91 20.38 1.55
CA VAL A 7 -28.60 20.59 0.92
C VAL A 7 -27.56 19.62 1.48
N ASN A 8 -27.48 19.48 2.81
CA ASN A 8 -26.54 18.55 3.46
C ASN A 8 -26.84 17.08 3.09
N THR A 9 -28.12 16.69 3.03
CA THR A 9 -28.51 15.36 2.58
C THR A 9 -28.11 15.12 1.13
N LEU A 10 -28.33 16.09 0.24
CA LEU A 10 -27.92 15.97 -1.16
C LEU A 10 -26.40 15.86 -1.30
N ALA A 11 -25.64 16.69 -0.57
CA ALA A 11 -24.18 16.62 -0.57
C ALA A 11 -23.66 15.26 -0.08
N PHE A 12 -24.26 14.73 0.99
CA PHE A 12 -23.93 13.38 1.48
C PHE A 12 -24.21 12.31 0.43
N LEU A 13 -25.38 12.36 -0.23
CA LEU A 13 -25.72 11.39 -1.29
C LEU A 13 -24.74 11.47 -2.46
N LEU A 14 -24.34 12.68 -2.88
CA LEU A 14 -23.35 12.86 -3.94
C LEU A 14 -21.98 12.31 -3.56
N LEU A 15 -21.53 12.54 -2.32
CA LEU A 15 -20.28 11.98 -1.81
C LEU A 15 -20.32 10.46 -1.72
N LEU A 16 -21.46 9.89 -1.33
CA LEU A 16 -21.67 8.45 -1.27
C LEU A 16 -21.61 7.84 -2.68
N ILE A 17 -22.31 8.44 -3.65
CA ILE A 17 -22.27 7.99 -5.06
C ILE A 17 -20.85 8.09 -5.61
N PHE A 18 -20.15 9.18 -5.35
CA PHE A 18 -18.74 9.35 -5.73
C PHE A 18 -17.86 8.24 -5.14
N GLY A 19 -18.00 7.94 -3.84
CA GLY A 19 -17.23 6.89 -3.18
C GLY A 19 -17.49 5.50 -3.77
N VAL A 20 -18.75 5.17 -4.04
CA VAL A 20 -19.11 3.89 -4.69
C VAL A 20 -18.52 3.80 -6.09
N LEU A 21 -18.63 4.87 -6.89
CA LEU A 21 -18.06 4.92 -8.24
C LEU A 21 -16.53 4.80 -8.22
N ALA A 22 -15.86 5.49 -7.29
CA ALA A 22 -14.40 5.40 -7.15
C ALA A 22 -13.94 3.97 -6.81
N ILE A 23 -14.56 3.33 -5.81
CA ILE A 23 -14.19 1.96 -5.40
C ILE A 23 -14.48 0.96 -6.52
N THR A 24 -15.65 1.03 -7.14
CA THR A 24 -16.02 0.11 -8.23
C THR A 24 -15.17 0.32 -9.48
N SER A 25 -14.70 1.55 -9.75
CA SER A 25 -13.78 1.82 -10.85
C SER A 25 -12.42 1.14 -10.65
N MET A 26 -11.93 1.06 -9.41
CA MET A 26 -10.59 0.50 -9.09
C MET A 26 -10.55 -1.03 -9.06
N TRP A 27 -11.69 -1.72 -9.11
CA TRP A 27 -11.78 -3.16 -8.81
C TRP A 27 -10.98 -4.06 -9.77
N ASN A 28 -10.80 -3.63 -11.02
CA ASN A 28 -10.05 -4.36 -12.05
C ASN A 28 -8.80 -3.60 -12.51
N ASP A 29 -8.38 -2.58 -11.77
CA ASP A 29 -7.15 -1.86 -12.06
C ASP A 29 -5.96 -2.66 -11.52
N SER A 30 -4.82 -2.61 -12.23
CA SER A 30 -3.58 -3.20 -11.77
C SER A 30 -2.82 -2.26 -10.83
N ALA A 31 -1.95 -2.83 -10.01
CA ALA A 31 -1.15 -2.03 -9.09
C ALA A 31 -0.25 -1.04 -9.85
N ASN A 32 -0.25 0.22 -9.39
CA ASN A 32 0.62 1.24 -9.95
C ASN A 32 2.09 1.06 -9.47
N TYR A 33 3.02 1.84 -10.03
CA TYR A 33 4.44 1.68 -9.71
C TYR A 33 4.73 1.93 -8.22
N ASP A 34 4.13 2.97 -7.63
CA ASP A 34 4.40 3.42 -6.26
C ASP A 34 3.76 2.50 -5.21
N GLU A 35 2.64 1.86 -5.54
CA GLU A 35 1.99 0.84 -4.72
C GLU A 35 2.90 -0.36 -4.49
N ARG A 36 3.72 -0.73 -5.48
CA ARG A 36 4.72 -1.80 -5.32
C ARG A 36 5.79 -1.48 -4.30
N ILE A 37 5.96 -0.23 -3.91
CA ILE A 37 7.11 0.17 -3.07
C ILE A 37 6.62 0.68 -1.72
N HIS A 38 5.66 1.60 -1.69
CA HIS A 38 5.21 2.24 -0.46
C HIS A 38 4.27 1.36 0.37
N LEU A 39 3.36 0.62 -0.26
CA LEU A 39 2.37 -0.20 0.46
C LEU A 39 3.04 -1.42 1.14
N PRO A 40 3.89 -2.22 0.46
CA PRO A 40 4.67 -3.28 1.09
C PRO A 40 5.62 -2.78 2.19
N ALA A 41 6.26 -1.62 1.99
CA ALA A 41 7.12 -1.02 3.01
C ALA A 41 6.31 -0.71 4.28
N GLY A 42 5.23 0.06 4.18
CA GLY A 42 4.36 0.37 5.32
C GLY A 42 3.80 -0.90 6.01
N TYR A 43 3.44 -1.92 5.23
CA TYR A 43 2.99 -3.19 5.81
C TYR A 43 4.09 -3.90 6.61
N SER A 44 5.33 -3.90 6.12
CA SER A 44 6.48 -4.44 6.85
C SER A 44 6.82 -3.64 8.11
N TYR A 45 6.63 -2.31 8.09
CA TYR A 45 6.90 -1.45 9.23
C TYR A 45 5.93 -1.74 10.37
N ILE A 46 4.63 -1.85 10.05
CA ILE A 46 3.59 -2.09 11.05
C ILE A 46 3.66 -3.53 11.59
N THR A 47 3.81 -4.52 10.71
CA THR A 47 3.69 -5.94 11.10
C THR A 47 4.99 -6.55 11.60
N GLN A 48 6.12 -6.23 10.98
CA GLN A 48 7.44 -6.80 11.31
C GLN A 48 8.31 -5.85 12.13
N ARG A 49 7.90 -4.59 12.29
CA ARG A 49 8.69 -3.54 12.95
C ARG A 49 10.06 -3.35 12.30
N ASP A 50 10.11 -3.52 10.99
CA ASP A 50 11.33 -3.48 10.20
C ASP A 50 11.23 -2.39 9.13
N MET A 51 11.99 -1.31 9.31
CA MET A 51 11.92 -0.10 8.48
C MET A 51 12.91 -0.10 7.30
N ARG A 52 13.47 -1.25 6.94
CA ARG A 52 14.57 -1.32 5.98
C ARG A 52 14.16 -1.13 4.52
N LEU A 53 12.93 -1.52 4.14
CA LEU A 53 12.41 -1.35 2.78
C LEU A 53 12.00 0.11 2.54
N ASN A 54 12.38 0.71 1.42
CA ASN A 54 12.10 2.12 1.08
C ASN A 54 12.35 3.10 2.26
N PRO A 55 13.58 3.27 2.78
CA PRO A 55 13.81 4.17 3.91
C PRO A 55 13.83 5.67 3.53
N GLU A 56 13.77 6.02 2.24
CA GLU A 56 13.97 7.38 1.73
C GLU A 56 12.86 8.37 2.09
N HIS A 57 11.64 7.89 2.34
CA HIS A 57 10.47 8.72 2.67
C HIS A 57 9.98 8.46 4.10
N PRO A 58 9.43 9.48 4.79
CA PRO A 58 8.88 9.32 6.14
C PRO A 58 7.81 8.20 6.22
N PRO A 59 7.74 7.45 7.33
CA PRO A 59 6.91 6.24 7.43
C PRO A 59 5.41 6.53 7.53
N LEU A 60 5.02 7.70 8.05
CA LEU A 60 3.62 8.01 8.39
C LEU A 60 2.62 7.69 7.28
N ILE A 61 2.90 8.13 6.04
CA ILE A 61 1.98 7.93 4.93
C ILE A 61 1.95 6.48 4.44
N LYS A 62 3.07 5.77 4.54
CA LYS A 62 3.19 4.34 4.18
C LYS A 62 2.41 3.49 5.16
N ASP A 63 2.57 3.77 6.45
CA ASP A 63 1.85 3.09 7.53
C ASP A 63 0.34 3.33 7.37
N LEU A 64 -0.06 4.59 7.16
CA LEU A 64 -1.46 4.94 6.92
C LEU A 64 -2.05 4.22 5.71
N ALA A 65 -1.30 4.15 4.60
CA ALA A 65 -1.73 3.43 3.40
C ALA A 65 -1.82 1.91 3.61
N ALA A 66 -0.98 1.33 4.47
CA ALA A 66 -0.95 -0.10 4.76
C ALA A 66 -1.91 -0.54 5.88
N MET A 67 -2.51 0.37 6.65
CA MET A 67 -3.47 0.01 7.71
C MET A 67 -4.64 -0.88 7.25
N PRO A 68 -5.25 -0.68 6.06
CA PRO A 68 -6.32 -1.55 5.58
C PRO A 68 -5.89 -3.02 5.43
N LEU A 69 -4.61 -3.27 5.13
CA LEU A 69 -4.07 -4.63 4.97
C LEU A 69 -4.07 -5.41 6.30
N LEU A 70 -4.10 -4.72 7.45
CA LEU A 70 -4.16 -5.36 8.77
C LEU A 70 -5.47 -6.12 9.02
N PHE A 71 -6.51 -5.84 8.24
CA PHE A 71 -7.79 -6.54 8.32
C PHE A 71 -7.87 -7.75 7.37
N LEU A 72 -6.82 -7.99 6.58
CA LEU A 72 -6.73 -9.10 5.65
C LEU A 72 -5.83 -10.21 6.22
N ASP A 73 -6.17 -11.48 5.96
CA ASP A 73 -5.33 -12.64 6.33
C ASP A 73 -4.18 -12.81 5.33
N ILE A 74 -3.23 -11.86 5.34
CA ILE A 74 -2.09 -11.83 4.43
C ILE A 74 -0.95 -12.66 5.02
N LYS A 75 -0.57 -13.72 4.31
CA LYS A 75 0.65 -14.48 4.63
C LYS A 75 1.88 -13.68 4.23
N PHE A 76 2.58 -13.12 5.21
CA PHE A 76 3.79 -12.33 4.95
C PHE A 76 4.84 -13.15 4.16
N PRO A 77 5.37 -12.65 3.03
CA PRO A 77 6.24 -13.43 2.14
C PRO A 77 7.69 -13.47 2.63
N PHE A 78 7.94 -14.14 3.75
CA PHE A 78 9.29 -14.23 4.35
C PHE A 78 10.32 -14.89 3.44
N GLN A 79 9.91 -15.74 2.50
CA GLN A 79 10.79 -16.42 1.55
C GLN A 79 11.00 -15.62 0.25
N SER A 80 10.41 -14.41 0.14
CA SER A 80 10.61 -13.56 -1.03
C SER A 80 12.08 -13.20 -1.20
N TRP A 81 12.50 -13.10 -2.45
CA TRP A 81 13.87 -12.70 -2.77
C TRP A 81 14.17 -11.28 -2.24
N GLY A 82 13.21 -10.36 -2.39
CA GLY A 82 13.34 -8.98 -1.93
C GLY A 82 13.52 -8.87 -0.41
N TRP A 83 12.84 -9.69 0.38
CA TRP A 83 12.96 -9.69 1.84
C TRP A 83 14.29 -10.27 2.34
N ASN A 84 14.82 -11.30 1.67
CA ASN A 84 16.04 -11.98 2.10
C ASN A 84 17.32 -11.33 1.55
N THR A 85 17.21 -10.39 0.62
CA THR A 85 18.37 -9.70 0.08
C THR A 85 18.85 -8.64 1.07
N PRO A 86 20.15 -8.61 1.44
CA PRO A 86 20.67 -7.57 2.31
C PRO A 86 20.55 -6.20 1.61
N LEU A 87 20.11 -5.17 2.33
CA LEU A 87 19.96 -3.81 1.78
C LEU A 87 21.25 -2.99 1.84
N ASN A 88 22.31 -3.55 2.42
CA ASN A 88 23.59 -2.87 2.53
C ASN A 88 24.27 -2.77 1.16
N ALA A 89 24.23 -1.57 0.56
CA ALA A 89 24.89 -1.24 -0.71
C ALA A 89 26.40 -1.57 -0.75
N SER A 90 27.06 -1.80 0.40
CA SER A 90 28.46 -2.21 0.49
C SER A 90 28.69 -3.72 0.35
N GLN A 91 27.68 -4.57 0.64
CA GLN A 91 27.77 -6.03 0.56
C GLN A 91 26.94 -6.62 -0.58
N SER A 92 25.92 -5.89 -1.03
CA SER A 92 24.97 -6.35 -2.03
C SER A 92 25.28 -5.71 -3.38
N ARG A 93 25.44 -6.53 -4.43
CA ARG A 93 25.52 -6.03 -5.83
C ARG A 93 24.17 -5.53 -6.37
N THR A 94 23.11 -5.67 -5.57
CA THR A 94 21.72 -5.36 -5.92
C THR A 94 21.33 -3.98 -5.41
N PRO A 95 20.88 -3.06 -6.27
CA PRO A 95 20.33 -1.77 -5.85
C PRO A 95 19.11 -1.93 -4.94
N ALA A 96 18.95 -1.04 -3.94
CA ALA A 96 17.84 -1.07 -2.98
C ALA A 96 16.45 -1.00 -3.64
N TRP A 97 16.30 -0.25 -4.74
CA TRP A 97 15.03 -0.21 -5.46
C TRP A 97 14.64 -1.58 -6.05
N GLN A 98 15.60 -2.45 -6.40
CA GLN A 98 15.29 -3.78 -6.90
C GLN A 98 14.76 -4.69 -5.81
N THR A 99 15.33 -4.59 -4.60
CA THR A 99 14.87 -5.38 -3.45
C THR A 99 13.48 -4.94 -3.01
N ASP A 100 13.22 -3.63 -3.01
CA ASP A 100 11.92 -3.09 -2.63
C ASP A 100 10.82 -3.49 -3.63
N VAL A 101 11.08 -3.32 -4.94
CA VAL A 101 10.16 -3.74 -6.00
C VAL A 101 9.97 -5.26 -6.01
N GLY A 102 11.05 -6.02 -5.77
CA GLY A 102 10.99 -7.49 -5.69
C GLY A 102 10.09 -7.96 -4.58
N PHE A 103 10.27 -7.43 -3.36
CA PHE A 103 9.40 -7.72 -2.22
C PHE A 103 7.96 -7.30 -2.50
N GLY A 104 7.77 -6.13 -3.09
CA GLY A 104 6.44 -5.61 -3.37
C GLY A 104 5.67 -6.43 -4.39
N ASN A 105 6.32 -6.94 -5.43
CA ASN A 105 5.71 -7.86 -6.39
C ASN A 105 5.22 -9.15 -5.71
N ASP A 106 6.00 -9.71 -4.79
CA ASP A 106 5.60 -10.92 -4.07
C ASP A 106 4.41 -10.66 -3.14
N LEU A 107 4.39 -9.52 -2.43
CA LEU A 107 3.28 -9.12 -1.57
C LEU A 107 2.00 -8.82 -2.37
N LEU A 108 2.10 -8.08 -3.47
CA LEU A 108 0.95 -7.75 -4.31
C LEU A 108 0.36 -8.97 -5.00
N ARG A 109 1.20 -9.95 -5.37
CA ARG A 109 0.72 -11.25 -5.88
C ARG A 109 -0.14 -11.98 -4.85
N ILE A 110 0.19 -11.90 -3.56
CA ILE A 110 -0.64 -12.48 -2.48
C ILE A 110 -1.97 -11.73 -2.36
N LEU A 111 -1.98 -10.43 -2.65
CA LEU A 111 -3.17 -9.59 -2.68
C LEU A 111 -3.97 -9.69 -3.98
N HIS A 112 -3.53 -10.51 -4.93
CA HIS A 112 -4.16 -10.70 -6.25
C HIS A 112 -4.17 -9.46 -7.15
N PHE A 113 -3.15 -8.60 -7.03
CA PHE A 113 -2.85 -7.50 -7.98
C PHE A 113 -1.79 -7.88 -9.02
#